data_AF-A0A7S0Y9J8-F1
#
_entry.id   AF-A0A7S0Y9J8-F1
#
_cell.length_a   1.000
_cell.length_b   1.000
_cell.length_c   1.000
_cell.angle_alpha   90.00
_cell.angle_beta   90.00
_cell.angle_gamma   90.00
#
_symmetry.space_group_name_H-M   'P 1'
#
loop_
_entity.id
_entity.type
_entity.pdbx_description
1 polymer ?
#
loop_
_entity_poly.entity_id
_entity_poly.type
_entity_poly.pdbx_seq_one_letter_code
_entity_poly.pdbx_strand_id
1 'polypeptide(L)'
;GAVHPPDDMAAMERVFRSFSGAMVAANPGLAGGSSDAVYAGVLAVIRLNVSIHGSGEAAVMTQQDFVCELRGAFHCDALGADMLDGIYKRVAKDEIVMGMASVADAVLA
;
A
#
# COMPACT_ATOMS: atom_id res chain seq x y z
N GLY A 1 22.42 3.71 -17.39
CA GLY A 1 22.76 4.05 -15.99
C GLY A 1 21.60 3.62 -15.13
N ALA A 2 21.85 2.73 -14.17
CA ALA A 2 20.80 2.29 -13.24
C ALA A 2 20.45 3.46 -12.32
N VAL A 3 19.17 3.74 -12.15
CA VAL A 3 18.67 4.74 -11.21
C VAL A 3 18.00 4.00 -10.07
N HIS A 4 18.45 4.27 -8.85
CA HIS A 4 17.91 3.73 -7.63
C HIS A 4 16.54 4.36 -7.32
N PRO A 5 15.63 3.67 -6.60
CA PRO A 5 14.50 4.34 -5.96
C PRO A 5 15.02 5.56 -5.18
N PRO A 6 14.23 6.65 -5.02
CA PRO A 6 14.71 7.80 -4.27
C PRO A 6 15.16 7.32 -2.89
N ASP A 7 16.44 7.50 -2.56
CA ASP A 7 16.99 7.23 -1.22
C ASP A 7 16.31 8.09 -0.13
N ASP A 8 15.48 9.04 -0.56
CA ASP A 8 14.72 9.94 0.28
C ASP A 8 13.33 9.37 0.62
N MET A 9 13.26 8.65 1.74
CA MET A 9 12.02 8.18 2.35
C MET A 9 10.96 9.31 2.51
N ALA A 10 11.39 10.56 2.68
CA ALA A 10 10.46 11.69 2.82
C ALA A 10 9.75 12.02 1.49
N ALA A 11 10.40 11.80 0.35
CA ALA A 11 9.78 11.97 -0.96
C ALA A 11 8.70 10.91 -1.21
N MET A 12 8.98 9.65 -0.90
CA MET A 12 7.98 8.57 -0.97
C MET A 12 6.79 8.83 -0.04
N GLU A 13 7.06 9.25 1.20
CA GLU A 13 6.01 9.61 2.15
C GLU A 13 5.07 10.70 1.59
N ARG A 14 5.61 11.75 0.97
CA ARG A 14 4.81 12.82 0.35
C ARG A 14 3.90 12.29 -0.76
N VAL A 15 4.42 11.42 -1.63
CA VAL A 15 3.66 10.82 -2.73
C VAL A 15 2.50 9.99 -2.17
N PHE A 16 2.76 9.12 -1.20
CA PHE A 16 1.73 8.26 -0.62
C PHE A 16 0.68 9.06 0.14
N ARG A 17 1.06 10.15 0.85
CA ARG A 17 0.09 11.04 1.50
C ARG A 17 -0.80 11.76 0.48
N SER A 18 -0.21 12.28 -0.60
CA SER A 18 -0.96 12.93 -1.68
C SER A 18 -1.93 11.96 -2.36
N PHE A 19 -1.47 10.75 -2.67
CA PHE A 19 -2.30 9.67 -3.21
C PHE A 19 -3.46 9.32 -2.27
N SER A 20 -3.21 9.21 -0.97
CA SER A 20 -4.24 8.87 0.01
C SER A 20 -5.32 9.93 0.11
N GLY A 21 -4.95 11.22 0.05
CA GLY A 21 -5.91 12.31 -0.03
C GLY A 21 -6.77 12.25 -1.30
N ALA A 22 -6.14 12.02 -2.46
CA ALA A 22 -6.84 11.89 -3.73
C ALA A 22 -7.81 10.69 -3.74
N MET A 23 -7.41 9.54 -3.17
CA MET A 23 -8.24 8.34 -3.05
C MET A 23 -9.50 8.59 -2.24
N VAL A 24 -9.39 9.29 -1.10
CA VAL A 24 -10.56 9.66 -0.28
C VAL A 24 -11.45 10.66 -1.01
N ALA A 25 -10.87 11.67 -1.68
CA ALA A 25 -11.65 12.66 -2.43
C ALA A 25 -12.45 12.00 -3.58
N ALA A 26 -11.86 11.02 -4.27
CA ALA A 26 -12.52 10.25 -5.32
C ALA A 26 -13.49 9.19 -4.78
N ASN A 27 -13.28 8.70 -3.55
CA ASN A 27 -14.08 7.65 -2.92
C ASN A 27 -14.47 8.07 -1.48
N PRO A 28 -15.50 8.91 -1.31
CA PRO A 28 -15.83 9.49 0.00
C PRO A 28 -16.20 8.48 1.09
N GLY A 29 -16.63 7.28 0.71
CA GLY A 29 -16.93 6.18 1.65
C GLY A 29 -15.73 5.29 2.00
N LEU A 30 -14.58 5.49 1.35
CA LEU A 30 -13.39 4.68 1.59
C LEU A 30 -12.79 4.99 2.96
N ALA A 31 -12.55 3.95 3.76
CA ALA A 31 -11.91 4.05 5.08
C ALA A 31 -12.55 5.14 5.99
N GLY A 32 -13.88 5.30 5.91
CA GLY A 32 -14.61 6.30 6.69
C GLY A 32 -14.27 7.76 6.34
N GLY A 33 -13.70 8.00 5.16
CA GLY A 33 -13.26 9.33 4.71
C GLY A 33 -11.93 9.78 5.31
N SER A 34 -11.16 8.89 5.94
CA SER A 34 -9.88 9.23 6.57
C SER A 34 -8.70 8.99 5.62
N SER A 35 -8.01 10.06 5.22
CA SER A 35 -6.80 9.96 4.40
C SER A 35 -5.66 9.26 5.13
N ASP A 36 -5.58 9.40 6.45
CA ASP A 36 -4.56 8.74 7.26
C ASP A 36 -4.78 7.22 7.32
N ALA A 37 -6.05 6.79 7.38
CA ALA A 37 -6.40 5.37 7.32
C ALA A 37 -6.07 4.75 5.95
N VAL A 38 -6.25 5.51 4.86
CA VAL A 38 -5.83 5.08 3.51
C VAL A 38 -4.31 5.04 3.39
N TYR A 39 -3.60 6.04 3.91
CA TYR A 39 -2.13 6.08 3.92
C TYR A 39 -1.53 4.89 4.67
N ALA A 40 -2.06 4.61 5.85
CA ALA A 40 -1.75 3.42 6.61
C ALA A 40 -1.99 2.12 5.81
N GLY A 41 -3.11 2.05 5.09
CA GLY A 41 -3.43 0.98 4.14
C GLY A 41 -2.35 0.78 3.08
N VAL A 42 -1.88 1.87 2.47
CA VAL A 42 -0.81 1.85 1.47
C VAL A 42 0.48 1.28 2.05
N LEU A 43 0.88 1.69 3.25
CA LEU A 43 2.08 1.18 3.90
C LEU A 43 1.98 -0.32 4.20
N ALA A 44 0.84 -0.79 4.72
CA ALA A 44 0.61 -2.20 4.96
C ALA A 44 0.68 -3.03 3.67
N VAL A 45 0.15 -2.51 2.55
CA VAL A 45 0.21 -3.16 1.24
C VAL A 45 1.64 -3.25 0.72
N ILE A 46 2.45 -2.21 0.89
CA ILE A 46 3.87 -2.23 0.52
C ILE A 46 4.62 -3.27 1.35
N ARG A 47 4.39 -3.32 2.67
CA ARG A 47 5.00 -4.31 3.55
C ARG A 47 4.58 -5.73 3.19
N LEU A 48 3.31 -5.94 2.86
CA LEU A 48 2.81 -7.22 2.36
C LEU A 48 3.52 -7.64 1.07
N ASN A 49 3.64 -6.72 0.10
CA ASN A 49 4.30 -6.99 -1.17
C ASN A 49 5.77 -7.39 -0.98
N VAL A 50 6.52 -6.67 -0.14
CA VAL A 50 7.90 -7.01 0.21
C VAL A 50 7.98 -8.34 0.95
N SER A 51 7.02 -8.64 1.81
CA SER A 51 7.02 -9.91 2.56
C SER A 51 6.75 -11.13 1.69
N ILE A 52 5.88 -11.01 0.67
CA ILE A 52 5.53 -12.14 -0.21
C ILE A 52 6.56 -12.32 -1.32
N HIS A 53 6.96 -11.22 -1.97
CA HIS A 53 7.77 -11.28 -3.19
C HIS A 53 9.23 -10.91 -2.98
N GLY A 54 9.57 -10.32 -1.82
CA GLY A 54 10.95 -9.97 -1.50
C GLY A 54 11.82 -11.22 -1.35
N SER A 55 13.06 -11.15 -1.83
CA SER A 55 14.02 -12.26 -1.80
C SER A 55 14.63 -12.53 -0.41
N GLY A 56 14.00 -12.08 0.68
CA GLY A 56 14.51 -12.21 2.04
C GLY A 56 14.09 -13.52 2.70
N GLU A 57 14.86 -13.98 3.70
CA GLU A 57 14.54 -15.17 4.52
C GLU A 57 13.42 -14.95 5.55
N ALA A 58 12.74 -13.80 5.50
CA ALA A 58 11.68 -13.46 6.45
C ALA A 58 10.45 -14.36 6.25
N ALA A 59 9.73 -14.64 7.34
CA ALA A 59 8.46 -15.35 7.26
C ALA A 59 7.47 -14.58 6.38
N VAL A 60 6.80 -15.31 5.47
CA VAL A 60 5.78 -14.75 4.58
C VAL A 60 4.56 -14.34 5.40
N MET A 61 4.17 -13.07 5.29
CA MET A 61 3.02 -12.50 5.97
C MET A 61 1.74 -13.22 5.52
N THR A 62 1.03 -13.82 6.48
CA THR A 62 -0.26 -14.44 6.20
C THR A 62 -1.34 -13.39 6.04
N GLN A 63 -2.49 -13.79 5.50
CA GLN A 63 -3.66 -12.92 5.45
C GLN A 63 -4.08 -12.44 6.83
N GLN A 64 -3.98 -13.31 7.84
CA GLN A 64 -4.33 -12.97 9.20
C GLN A 64 -3.36 -11.92 9.77
N ASP A 65 -2.06 -12.06 9.51
CA ASP A 65 -1.05 -11.07 9.92
C ASP A 65 -1.30 -9.71 9.27
N PHE A 66 -1.62 -9.69 7.97
CA PHE A 66 -1.96 -8.47 7.24
C PHE A 66 -3.19 -7.76 7.82
N VAL A 67 -4.23 -8.50 8.17
CA VAL A 67 -5.44 -7.95 8.80
C VAL A 67 -5.14 -7.44 10.22
N CYS A 68 -4.39 -8.20 11.02
CA CYS A 68 -3.98 -7.81 12.35
C CYS A 68 -3.13 -6.52 12.32
N GLU A 69 -2.23 -6.39 11.35
CA GLU A 69 -1.40 -5.20 11.18
C GLU A 69 -2.26 -3.97 10.88
N LEU A 70 -3.24 -4.09 9.98
CA LEU A 70 -4.15 -2.99 9.62
C LEU A 70 -5.09 -2.58 10.75
N ARG A 71 -5.59 -3.55 11.52
CA ARG A 71 -6.49 -3.32 12.66
C ARG A 71 -5.73 -2.78 13.87
N GLY A 72 -4.53 -3.30 14.12
CA GLY A 72 -3.72 -3.01 15.31
C GLY A 72 -2.81 -1.80 15.17
N ALA A 73 -1.88 -1.84 14.21
CA ALA A 73 -0.85 -0.79 14.07
C ALA A 73 -1.39 0.49 13.41
N PHE A 74 -2.46 0.34 12.62
CA PHE A 74 -2.98 1.38 11.75
C PHE A 74 -4.39 1.85 12.10
N HIS A 75 -5.02 1.25 13.13
CA HIS A 75 -6.39 1.55 13.58
C HIS A 75 -7.42 1.60 12.44
N CYS A 76 -7.18 0.84 11.37
CA CYS A 76 -7.96 0.91 10.15
C CYS A 76 -9.14 -0.06 10.22
N ASP A 77 -10.06 0.21 11.16
CA ASP A 77 -11.28 -0.59 11.32
C ASP A 77 -12.31 -0.36 10.20
N ALA A 78 -12.14 0.74 9.47
CA ALA A 78 -13.05 1.19 8.44
C ALA A 78 -12.91 0.42 7.11
N LEU A 79 -11.86 -0.39 6.92
CA LEU A 79 -11.73 -1.28 5.77
C LEU A 79 -12.44 -2.61 6.07
N GLY A 80 -13.44 -2.94 5.24
CA GLY A 80 -14.21 -4.17 5.36
C GLY A 80 -13.36 -5.43 5.08
N ALA A 81 -13.72 -6.55 5.71
CA ALA A 81 -12.98 -7.81 5.60
C ALA A 81 -12.82 -8.27 4.14
N ASP A 82 -13.86 -8.14 3.32
CA ASP A 82 -13.82 -8.50 1.89
C ASP A 82 -12.82 -7.67 1.10
N MET A 83 -12.66 -6.38 1.46
CA MET A 83 -11.68 -5.51 0.83
C MET A 83 -10.26 -5.93 1.21
N LEU A 84 -10.03 -6.27 2.47
CA LEU A 84 -8.73 -6.75 2.94
C LEU A 84 -8.34 -8.09 2.32
N ASP A 85 -9.29 -9.03 2.22
CA ASP A 85 -9.12 -10.29 1.51
C ASP A 85 -8.81 -10.09 0.03
N GLY A 86 -9.56 -9.20 -0.64
CA GLY A 86 -9.34 -8.85 -2.04
C GLY A 86 -7.98 -8.22 -2.29
N ILE A 87 -7.50 -7.34 -1.40
CA ILE A 87 -6.17 -6.75 -1.48
C ILE A 87 -5.10 -7.82 -1.31
N TYR A 88 -5.20 -8.64 -0.25
CA TYR A 88 -4.23 -9.70 0.02
C TYR A 88 -4.07 -10.65 -1.16
N LYS A 89 -5.19 -11.17 -1.69
CA LYS A 89 -5.18 -12.10 -2.83
C LYS A 89 -4.56 -11.50 -4.09
N ARG A 90 -4.80 -10.23 -4.37
CA ARG A 90 -4.22 -9.56 -5.55
C ARG A 90 -2.72 -9.38 -5.39
N VAL A 91 -2.27 -8.89 -4.24
CA VAL A 91 -0.83 -8.73 -3.95
C VAL A 91 -0.14 -10.08 -3.96
N ALA A 92 -0.71 -11.11 -3.34
CA ALA A 92 -0.11 -12.44 -3.31
C ALA A 92 0.02 -13.08 -4.70
N LYS A 93 -0.91 -12.75 -5.61
CA LYS A 93 -0.92 -13.27 -6.98
C LYS A 93 0.04 -12.51 -7.90
N ASP A 94 0.02 -11.18 -7.85
CA ASP A 94 0.70 -10.31 -8.79
C ASP A 94 1.59 -9.31 -8.02
N GLU A 95 2.91 -9.41 -8.19
CA GLU A 95 3.87 -8.51 -7.55
C GLU A 95 3.64 -7.05 -7.97
N ILE A 96 3.60 -6.14 -6.99
CA ILE A 96 3.59 -4.71 -7.24
C ILE A 96 5.04 -4.27 -7.52
N VAL A 97 5.37 -4.12 -8.79
CA VAL A 97 6.67 -3.61 -9.24
C VAL A 97 6.60 -2.09 -9.38
N MET A 98 7.31 -1.36 -8.52
CA MET A 98 7.50 0.09 -8.70
C MET A 98 8.69 0.35 -9.64
N GLY A 99 8.41 0.49 -10.94
CA GLY A 99 9.36 1.03 -11.91
C GLY A 99 9.10 2.52 -12.17
N MET A 100 10.14 3.36 -12.25
CA MET A 100 9.99 4.82 -12.51
C MET A 100 9.22 5.14 -13.80
N ALA A 101 9.23 4.26 -14.80
CA ALA A 101 8.42 4.41 -16.01
C ALA A 101 6.91 4.38 -15.70
N SER A 102 6.48 3.56 -14.74
CA SER A 102 5.08 3.40 -14.37
C SER A 102 4.51 4.61 -13.62
N VAL A 103 5.33 5.34 -12.87
CA VAL A 103 4.88 6.54 -12.14
C VAL A 103 4.79 7.73 -13.09
N ALA A 104 5.73 7.86 -14.04
CA ALA A 104 5.69 8.89 -15.06
C ALA A 104 4.46 8.75 -15.97
N ASP A 105 4.14 7.52 -16.42
CA ASP A 105 2.95 7.26 -17.22
C ASP A 105 1.64 7.53 -16.46
N ALA A 106 1.58 7.27 -15.15
CA ALA A 106 0.38 7.48 -14.35
C ALA A 106 0.14 8.94 -13.93
N VAL A 107 1.19 9.78 -13.89
CA VAL A 107 1.09 11.20 -13.51
C VAL A 107 0.94 12.12 -14.73
N LEU A 108 1.31 11.64 -15.92
CA LEU A 108 1.26 12.41 -17.17
C LEU A 108 0.11 12.00 -18.12
N ALA A 109 -0.77 11.09 -17.69
CA ALA A 109 -2.01 10.73 -18.40
C ALA A 109 -3.22 11.42 -17.76
#